data_AF-A0A3D3ULT6-F1
#
_entry.id   AF-A0A3D3ULT6-F1
#
_cell.length_a   1.000
_cell.length_b   1.000
_cell.length_c   1.000
_cell.angle_alpha   90.00
_cell.angle_beta   90.00
_cell.angle_gamma   90.00
#
_symmetry.space_group_name_H-M   'P 1'
#
loop_
_entity.id
_entity.type
_entity.pdbx_description
1 polymer ?
#
loop_
_entity_poly.entity_id
_entity_poly.type
_entity_poly.pdbx_seq_one_letter_code
_entity_poly.pdbx_strand_id
1 'polypeptide(L)'
;MPDLSLYANHCATSTGRLAYNRRYRAMNRRFRCSLSPVPGLFAKSRIIVVVMFVCIWLSAADVAANRSSMDLVEVSPDGRGFAERDSGRPYIPFGTNYYDPHTGWAPKIWRQFDAAKVREHFRVMRGMGVNCARVFLTAGSFQPTAEKIEESALEKLDMLVEIAREKGVRLILTGPDHWEGQPAYWKPDRFAGQAALEALERFWDVVARRYRGEPAIFAWDLLNEPHLPWSLEQWRPLWNAWLRNTYGNQEAWKAAWSDEEAKSDEWGNVAVPENKPDPGSSRLRDWQLFREHLADEWVRRQVEAIRRADPTHLVTVGYIQWSYPLVRPGNPNRYAAFNPRRQARWLDFVTIHFYPTMGSPFESDIKWQKNMSYLQGVLAYCHTGKPVVLAEFGWYGGGAPQHHPYLSERQQARWIVGEIEASRSLADGWLSWPFADTPESRDISLYAGLVKADLALKDWGREFKALAAHLPELKKSTPKLPSSDFTRALTADEKELNELHQTYIQAISQAIAASGDKNGSEK
;
A
#
# COMPACT_ATOMS: atom_id res chain seq x y z
N MET A 1 3.24 -20.59 18.45
CA MET A 1 2.97 -19.60 17.37
C MET A 1 2.16 -20.31 16.30
N PRO A 2 0.85 -20.06 16.15
CA PRO A 2 0.11 -20.55 14.99
C PRO A 2 0.22 -19.53 13.85
N ASP A 3 0.92 -20.00 12.83
CA ASP A 3 0.85 -19.72 11.40
C ASP A 3 -0.36 -18.91 10.88
N LEU A 4 -0.09 -17.71 10.33
CA LEU A 4 -1.05 -16.90 9.57
C LEU A 4 -1.10 -17.27 8.07
N SER A 5 -0.47 -18.37 7.63
CA SER A 5 -0.42 -18.78 6.22
C SER A 5 -1.43 -19.85 5.78
N LEU A 6 -2.40 -20.23 6.61
CA LEU A 6 -3.32 -21.34 6.35
C LEU A 6 -4.77 -20.92 6.13
N TYR A 7 -5.11 -20.39 4.94
CA TYR A 7 -6.47 -20.52 4.39
C TYR A 7 -6.45 -20.54 2.85
N ALA A 8 -6.06 -21.67 2.29
CA ALA A 8 -6.36 -22.04 0.91
C ALA A 8 -7.07 -23.41 0.90
N ASN A 9 -8.19 -23.48 0.16
CA ASN A 9 -8.97 -24.67 -0.22
C ASN A 9 -10.06 -25.16 0.74
N HIS A 10 -11.31 -24.75 0.50
CA HIS A 10 -12.45 -25.62 0.13
C HIS A 10 -13.75 -24.79 0.12
N CYS A 11 -14.44 -24.69 -1.02
CA CYS A 11 -15.76 -25.29 -1.24
C CYS A 11 -16.36 -24.83 -2.57
N ALA A 12 -16.81 -25.80 -3.37
CA ALA A 12 -17.55 -25.59 -4.61
C ALA A 12 -19.04 -25.93 -4.39
N THR A 13 -19.87 -25.29 -5.22
CA THR A 13 -21.25 -25.65 -5.63
C THR A 13 -22.38 -25.61 -4.59
N SER A 14 -23.31 -24.67 -4.78
CA SER A 14 -24.67 -25.03 -5.22
C SER A 14 -25.41 -23.83 -5.81
N THR A 15 -26.09 -24.10 -6.92
CA THR A 15 -26.91 -23.21 -7.74
C THR A 15 -28.35 -23.16 -7.26
N GLY A 16 -28.98 -21.98 -7.29
CA GLY A 16 -30.44 -21.82 -7.12
C GLY A 16 -30.91 -20.50 -7.74
N ARG A 17 -31.85 -20.59 -8.69
CA ARG A 17 -32.30 -19.56 -9.65
C ARG A 17 -33.60 -18.86 -9.19
N LEU A 18 -33.77 -17.60 -9.66
CA LEU A 18 -35.03 -16.91 -10.06
C LEU A 18 -36.03 -16.53 -8.93
N ALA A 19 -36.85 -15.47 -8.95
CA ALA A 19 -37.36 -14.54 -9.97
C ALA A 19 -37.72 -13.17 -9.32
N TYR A 20 -37.46 -12.02 -9.94
CA TYR A 20 -38.41 -11.15 -10.67
C TYR A 20 -39.75 -10.81 -9.96
N ASN A 21 -39.95 -9.54 -9.56
CA ASN A 21 -41.08 -8.73 -10.05
C ASN A 21 -41.04 -7.24 -9.64
N ARG A 22 -41.41 -6.40 -10.63
CA ARG A 22 -41.61 -4.94 -10.61
C ARG A 22 -42.98 -4.54 -10.05
N ARG A 23 -43.12 -3.31 -9.53
CA ARG A 23 -44.23 -2.33 -9.79
C ARG A 23 -43.91 -0.99 -9.09
N TYR A 24 -43.57 0.08 -9.84
CA TYR A 24 -44.40 1.22 -10.31
C TYR A 24 -44.84 2.21 -9.19
N ARG A 25 -44.28 3.45 -9.20
CA ARG A 25 -44.89 4.79 -9.52
C ARG A 25 -46.15 5.16 -8.72
N ALA A 26 -46.46 6.40 -8.35
CA ALA A 26 -45.84 7.73 -8.34
C ALA A 26 -46.90 8.64 -7.66
N MET A 27 -46.52 9.67 -6.90
CA MET A 27 -47.44 10.77 -6.58
C MET A 27 -46.65 12.06 -6.32
N ASN A 28 -46.65 12.97 -7.29
CA ASN A 28 -46.24 14.36 -7.12
C ASN A 28 -47.33 15.23 -7.74
N ARG A 29 -48.09 15.94 -6.90
CA ARG A 29 -49.03 16.99 -7.33
C ARG A 29 -48.41 18.35 -7.05
N ARG A 30 -48.30 19.13 -8.12
CA ARG A 30 -47.95 20.54 -8.17
C ARG A 30 -49.04 21.38 -7.52
N PHE A 31 -48.65 22.39 -6.74
CA PHE A 31 -49.45 23.60 -6.54
C PHE A 31 -48.72 24.77 -7.21
N ARG A 32 -49.38 25.39 -8.19
CA ARG A 32 -49.06 26.73 -8.72
C ARG A 32 -50.21 27.64 -8.28
N CYS A 33 -49.87 28.74 -7.62
CA CYS A 33 -50.74 29.91 -7.54
C CYS A 33 -49.97 31.11 -8.11
N SER A 34 -50.56 31.72 -9.13
CA SER A 34 -50.23 33.04 -9.65
C SER A 34 -51.21 34.05 -9.07
N LEU A 35 -50.78 35.30 -8.81
CA LEU A 35 -51.55 36.52 -9.09
C LEU A 35 -50.65 37.76 -8.89
N SER A 36 -50.96 38.78 -9.70
CA SER A 36 -50.14 39.91 -10.16
C SER A 36 -50.21 41.17 -9.23
N PRO A 37 -49.46 42.26 -9.52
CA PRO A 37 -49.11 43.32 -8.56
C PRO A 37 -49.99 44.58 -8.64
N VAL A 38 -49.92 45.43 -7.61
CA VAL A 38 -50.46 46.81 -7.58
C VAL A 38 -49.35 47.78 -7.17
N PRO A 39 -49.27 49.01 -7.76
CA PRO A 39 -48.10 49.90 -7.65
C PRO A 39 -48.30 51.08 -6.68
N GLY A 40 -47.20 51.69 -6.21
CA GLY A 40 -47.24 53.06 -5.67
C GLY A 40 -46.13 53.44 -4.68
N LEU A 41 -45.22 54.32 -5.14
CA LEU A 41 -44.47 55.39 -4.45
C LEU A 41 -43.91 55.15 -3.03
N PHE A 42 -42.59 55.30 -2.85
CA PHE A 42 -42.00 56.52 -2.26
C PHE A 42 -40.49 56.56 -2.51
N ALA A 43 -40.01 57.75 -2.80
CA ALA A 43 -38.66 58.07 -3.24
C ALA A 43 -37.68 58.28 -2.08
N LYS A 44 -36.39 58.29 -2.46
CA LYS A 44 -35.21 58.83 -1.76
C LYS A 44 -34.46 57.85 -0.84
N SER A 45 -33.44 57.21 -1.42
CA SER A 45 -32.08 57.14 -0.86
C SER A 45 -31.13 56.67 -1.95
N ARG A 46 -30.42 57.62 -2.55
CA ARG A 46 -29.28 57.35 -3.44
C ARG A 46 -28.02 57.26 -2.57
N ILE A 47 -27.13 56.35 -2.97
CA ILE A 47 -25.72 56.19 -2.57
C ILE A 47 -25.52 55.10 -1.48
N ILE A 48 -24.59 54.17 -1.77
CA ILE A 48 -24.13 52.98 -1.01
C ILE A 48 -24.92 51.66 -1.23
N VAL A 49 -24.92 51.09 -2.44
CA VAL A 49 -25.09 49.60 -2.61
C VAL A 49 -24.27 49.01 -3.78
N VAL A 50 -23.62 49.81 -4.65
CA VAL A 50 -22.98 49.26 -5.86
C VAL A 50 -21.61 48.59 -5.61
N VAL A 51 -21.00 48.74 -4.43
CA VAL A 51 -19.71 48.07 -4.11
C VAL A 51 -19.90 46.69 -3.46
N MET A 52 -21.10 46.37 -2.96
CA MET A 52 -21.32 45.10 -2.23
C MET A 52 -21.79 43.94 -3.11
N PHE A 53 -22.26 44.20 -4.34
CA PHE A 53 -22.66 43.14 -5.27
C PHE A 53 -21.53 42.65 -6.19
N VAL A 54 -20.45 43.43 -6.36
CA VAL A 54 -19.28 43.01 -7.14
C VAL A 54 -18.38 42.07 -6.33
N CYS A 55 -18.26 42.26 -5.01
CA CYS A 55 -17.48 41.36 -4.15
C CYS A 55 -18.16 40.00 -3.90
N ILE A 56 -19.49 39.91 -4.01
CA ILE A 56 -20.23 38.65 -3.82
C ILE A 56 -20.25 37.79 -5.11
N TRP A 57 -20.13 38.41 -6.28
CA TRP A 57 -19.98 37.68 -7.55
C TRP A 57 -18.54 37.26 -7.85
N LEU A 58 -17.53 38.03 -7.42
CA LEU A 58 -16.12 37.61 -7.49
C LEU A 58 -15.83 36.42 -6.56
N SER A 59 -16.43 36.40 -5.36
CA SER A 59 -16.27 35.27 -4.43
C SER A 59 -17.07 34.03 -4.84
N ALA A 60 -18.23 34.17 -5.49
CA ALA A 60 -18.95 33.01 -6.03
C ALA A 60 -18.30 32.45 -7.30
N ALA A 61 -17.65 33.28 -8.13
CA ALA A 61 -16.88 32.83 -9.28
C ALA A 61 -15.55 32.17 -8.86
N ASP A 62 -14.87 32.66 -7.82
CA ASP A 62 -13.71 31.99 -7.23
C ASP A 62 -14.10 30.69 -6.50
N VAL A 63 -15.26 30.65 -5.83
CA VAL A 63 -15.77 29.42 -5.20
C VAL A 63 -16.31 28.41 -6.23
N ALA A 64 -16.81 28.87 -7.38
CA ALA A 64 -17.23 28.00 -8.50
C ALA A 64 -16.05 27.57 -9.39
N ALA A 65 -14.98 28.37 -9.47
CA ALA A 65 -13.70 28.00 -10.10
C ALA A 65 -12.87 27.06 -9.20
N ASN A 66 -13.08 27.10 -7.88
CA ASN A 66 -12.47 26.19 -6.91
C ASN A 66 -13.23 24.86 -6.78
N ARG A 67 -13.79 24.36 -7.89
CA ARG A 67 -14.04 22.92 -8.05
C ARG A 67 -12.68 22.22 -8.08
N SER A 68 -12.12 21.95 -6.89
CA SER A 68 -10.94 21.11 -6.60
C SER A 68 -10.23 20.59 -7.85
N SER A 69 -9.48 21.46 -8.54
CA SER A 69 -8.59 21.01 -9.60
C SER A 69 -7.42 20.35 -8.88
N MET A 70 -7.58 19.07 -8.56
CA MET A 70 -6.48 18.26 -8.06
C MET A 70 -5.37 18.32 -9.10
N ASP A 71 -4.16 18.53 -8.63
CA ASP A 71 -2.96 18.48 -9.44
C ASP A 71 -2.38 17.06 -9.39
N LEU A 72 -1.70 16.67 -10.47
CA LEU A 72 -0.87 15.47 -10.47
C LEU A 72 0.25 15.64 -9.44
N VAL A 73 0.62 14.53 -8.82
CA VAL A 73 1.70 14.52 -7.83
C VAL A 73 2.89 13.78 -8.42
N GLU A 74 4.07 14.38 -8.27
CA GLU A 74 5.33 13.80 -8.68
C GLU A 74 6.29 13.67 -7.48
N VAL A 75 7.37 12.92 -7.67
CA VAL A 75 8.48 12.92 -6.71
C VAL A 75 9.12 14.31 -6.73
N SER A 76 9.36 14.88 -5.55
CA SER A 76 9.98 16.19 -5.44
C SER A 76 11.37 16.21 -6.10
N PRO A 77 11.83 17.36 -6.64
CA PRO A 77 13.11 17.44 -7.35
C PRO A 77 14.35 16.97 -6.56
N ASP A 78 14.28 17.03 -5.23
CA ASP A 78 15.35 16.54 -4.33
C ASP A 78 15.31 15.03 -4.08
N GLY A 79 14.30 14.32 -4.61
CA GLY A 79 14.08 12.88 -4.43
C GLY A 79 13.61 12.48 -3.04
N ARG A 80 13.26 13.45 -2.17
CA ARG A 80 12.99 13.24 -0.74
C ARG A 80 11.54 13.48 -0.36
N GLY A 81 10.60 13.35 -1.27
CA GLY A 81 9.18 13.54 -0.97
C GLY A 81 8.35 13.65 -2.24
N PHE A 82 7.21 14.32 -2.12
CA PHE A 82 6.28 14.53 -3.22
C PHE A 82 5.85 16.00 -3.29
N ALA A 83 5.49 16.44 -4.48
CA ALA A 83 4.93 17.75 -4.72
C ALA A 83 3.84 17.69 -5.79
N GLU A 84 2.86 18.59 -5.69
CA GLU A 84 1.94 18.86 -6.78
C GLU A 84 2.71 19.49 -7.96
N ARG A 85 2.57 18.93 -9.16
CA ARG A 85 3.43 19.22 -10.32
C ARG A 85 3.35 20.68 -10.78
N ASP A 86 2.14 21.21 -10.92
CA ASP A 86 1.89 22.54 -11.48
C ASP A 86 2.03 23.62 -10.38
N SER A 87 1.62 23.33 -9.14
CA SER A 87 1.68 24.29 -8.03
C SER A 87 2.98 24.28 -7.21
N GLY A 88 3.76 23.20 -7.30
CA GLY A 88 4.96 22.98 -6.48
C GLY A 88 4.68 22.75 -4.99
N ARG A 89 3.40 22.67 -4.57
CA ARG A 89 3.05 22.51 -3.15
C ARG A 89 3.49 21.13 -2.65
N PRO A 90 4.19 21.03 -1.50
CA PRO A 90 4.54 19.75 -0.91
C PRO A 90 3.30 18.89 -0.67
N TYR A 91 3.42 17.60 -0.98
CA TYR A 91 2.39 16.59 -0.74
C TYR A 91 2.95 15.49 0.17
N ILE A 92 2.25 15.20 1.26
CA ILE A 92 2.57 14.11 2.18
C ILE A 92 1.35 13.19 2.19
N PRO A 93 1.42 11.97 1.63
CA PRO A 93 0.29 11.06 1.70
C PRO A 93 0.06 10.65 3.16
N PHE A 94 -1.12 11.03 3.69
CA PHE A 94 -1.53 10.78 5.07
C PHE A 94 -2.98 10.29 5.07
N GLY A 95 -3.19 9.04 5.43
CA GLY A 95 -4.48 8.42 5.20
C GLY A 95 -4.63 6.99 5.65
N THR A 96 -5.41 6.21 4.90
CA THR A 96 -5.79 4.86 5.30
C THR A 96 -5.89 3.89 4.13
N ASN A 97 -5.80 2.60 4.43
CA ASN A 97 -6.30 1.55 3.55
C ASN A 97 -7.83 1.55 3.60
N TYR A 98 -8.47 1.30 2.46
CA TYR A 98 -9.91 1.51 2.32
C TYR A 98 -10.65 0.34 1.67
N TYR A 99 -11.74 -0.04 2.32
CA TYR A 99 -12.84 -0.85 1.85
C TYR A 99 -14.09 -0.51 2.70
N ASP A 100 -15.29 -0.86 2.23
CA ASP A 100 -16.50 -0.77 3.06
C ASP A 100 -16.47 -1.91 4.10
N PRO A 101 -16.49 -1.60 5.42
CA PRO A 101 -16.38 -2.60 6.49
C PRO A 101 -17.55 -3.60 6.52
N HIS A 102 -18.64 -3.34 5.78
CA HIS A 102 -19.84 -4.18 5.72
C HIS A 102 -19.88 -5.10 4.49
N THR A 103 -18.73 -5.34 3.85
CA THR A 103 -18.63 -6.17 2.62
C THR A 103 -18.00 -7.56 2.86
N GLY A 104 -17.87 -7.96 4.14
CA GLY A 104 -17.30 -9.24 4.56
C GLY A 104 -15.78 -9.25 4.67
N TRP A 105 -15.25 -10.44 4.98
CA TRP A 105 -13.81 -10.69 5.12
C TRP A 105 -13.40 -11.99 4.39
N ALA A 106 -12.55 -11.95 3.36
CA ALA A 106 -11.93 -10.77 2.74
C ALA A 106 -12.98 -9.79 2.13
N PRO A 107 -12.66 -8.48 2.03
CA PRO A 107 -13.59 -7.47 1.53
C PRO A 107 -14.06 -7.70 0.09
N LYS A 108 -15.36 -7.57 -0.16
CA LYS A 108 -16.00 -7.70 -1.49
C LYS A 108 -16.25 -6.32 -2.11
N ILE A 109 -15.19 -5.52 -2.23
CA ILE A 109 -15.22 -4.10 -2.62
C ILE A 109 -15.99 -3.88 -3.92
N TRP A 110 -15.75 -4.69 -4.94
CA TRP A 110 -16.27 -4.46 -6.28
C TRP A 110 -17.57 -5.22 -6.54
N ARG A 111 -17.73 -6.39 -5.93
CA ARG A 111 -18.98 -7.17 -6.01
C ARG A 111 -20.12 -6.53 -5.23
N GLN A 112 -19.81 -5.81 -4.15
CA GLN A 112 -20.78 -5.09 -3.32
C GLN A 112 -20.56 -3.56 -3.35
N PHE A 113 -19.98 -3.04 -4.44
CA PHE A 113 -19.70 -1.62 -4.58
C PHE A 113 -20.98 -0.77 -4.45
N ASP A 114 -20.94 0.19 -3.52
CA ASP A 114 -22.02 1.16 -3.29
C ASP A 114 -21.44 2.58 -3.29
N ALA A 115 -21.69 3.31 -4.38
CA ALA A 115 -21.18 4.66 -4.56
C ALA A 115 -21.67 5.66 -3.50
N ALA A 116 -22.87 5.46 -2.93
CA ALA A 116 -23.41 6.36 -1.91
C ALA A 116 -22.65 6.17 -0.58
N LYS A 117 -22.41 4.92 -0.19
CA LYS A 117 -21.58 4.60 0.99
C LYS A 117 -20.15 5.06 0.80
N VAL A 118 -19.54 4.81 -0.37
CA VAL A 118 -18.17 5.26 -0.65
C VAL A 118 -18.06 6.78 -0.51
N ARG A 119 -19.03 7.52 -1.04
CA ARG A 119 -19.08 8.99 -0.92
C ARG A 119 -19.21 9.46 0.53
N GLU A 120 -19.98 8.76 1.35
CA GLU A 120 -20.11 9.06 2.78
C GLU A 120 -18.82 8.74 3.55
N HIS A 121 -18.20 7.58 3.30
CA HIS A 121 -16.94 7.21 3.92
C HIS A 121 -15.84 8.22 3.56
N PHE A 122 -15.72 8.61 2.29
CA PHE A 122 -14.73 9.60 1.84
C PHE A 122 -15.01 11.00 2.43
N ARG A 123 -16.28 11.36 2.66
CA ARG A 123 -16.65 12.58 3.39
C ARG A 123 -16.14 12.53 4.83
N VAL A 124 -16.33 11.40 5.53
CA VAL A 124 -15.84 11.19 6.90
C VAL A 124 -14.31 11.21 6.95
N MET A 125 -13.64 10.46 6.07
CA MET A 125 -12.18 10.45 5.90
C MET A 125 -11.64 11.87 5.72
N ARG A 126 -12.21 12.64 4.78
CA ARG A 126 -11.79 14.02 4.53
C ARG A 126 -11.99 14.91 5.76
N GLY A 127 -13.08 14.74 6.50
CA GLY A 127 -13.36 15.47 7.74
C GLY A 127 -12.37 15.17 8.89
N MET A 128 -11.66 14.04 8.82
CA MET A 128 -10.56 13.68 9.74
C MET A 128 -9.18 14.10 9.23
N GLY A 129 -9.09 14.70 8.05
CA GLY A 129 -7.82 15.14 7.45
C GLY A 129 -7.13 14.08 6.58
N VAL A 130 -7.80 12.96 6.28
CA VAL A 130 -7.28 12.01 5.30
C VAL A 130 -7.17 12.70 3.93
N ASN A 131 -6.02 12.58 3.29
CA ASN A 131 -5.76 13.08 1.94
C ASN A 131 -5.45 11.97 0.93
N CYS A 132 -5.21 10.74 1.38
CA CYS A 132 -4.84 9.60 0.55
C CYS A 132 -5.56 8.32 1.01
N ALA A 133 -6.06 7.51 0.08
CA ALA A 133 -6.69 6.23 0.36
C ALA A 133 -6.06 5.15 -0.53
N ARG A 134 -5.63 4.04 0.08
CA ARG A 134 -5.16 2.86 -0.67
C ARG A 134 -6.30 1.88 -0.86
N VAL A 135 -6.63 1.56 -2.11
CA VAL A 135 -7.82 0.77 -2.51
C VAL A 135 -7.40 -0.41 -3.39
N PHE A 136 -7.97 -1.58 -3.13
CA PHE A 136 -7.55 -2.85 -3.71
C PHE A 136 -8.39 -3.23 -4.92
N LEU A 137 -7.81 -3.21 -6.12
CA LEU A 137 -8.36 -3.82 -7.32
C LEU A 137 -8.27 -5.34 -7.19
N THR A 138 -9.26 -6.09 -7.69
CA THR A 138 -9.30 -7.56 -7.52
C THR A 138 -9.31 -8.30 -8.85
N ALA A 139 -8.49 -9.33 -8.99
CA ALA A 139 -8.36 -10.10 -10.23
C ALA A 139 -9.69 -10.78 -10.59
N GLY A 140 -10.35 -11.40 -9.61
CA GLY A 140 -11.65 -12.04 -9.82
C GLY A 140 -12.79 -11.12 -10.27
N SER A 141 -12.67 -9.80 -10.10
CA SER A 141 -13.67 -8.83 -10.59
C SER A 141 -13.21 -8.06 -11.83
N PHE A 142 -11.92 -7.71 -11.94
CA PHE A 142 -11.41 -6.93 -13.08
C PHE A 142 -10.90 -7.79 -14.23
N GLN A 143 -10.34 -8.97 -13.96
CA GLN A 143 -9.71 -9.82 -14.97
C GLN A 143 -9.99 -11.31 -14.69
N PRO A 144 -11.21 -11.80 -14.93
CA PRO A 144 -11.57 -13.19 -14.65
C PRO A 144 -10.93 -14.20 -15.60
N THR A 145 -10.48 -13.75 -16.78
CA THR A 145 -9.76 -14.54 -17.80
C THR A 145 -8.58 -13.74 -18.34
N ALA A 146 -7.54 -14.38 -18.88
CA ALA A 146 -6.30 -13.72 -19.27
C ALA A 146 -6.49 -12.62 -20.35
N GLU A 147 -7.51 -12.78 -21.20
CA GLU A 147 -7.78 -11.91 -22.35
C GLU A 147 -8.76 -10.77 -22.04
N LYS A 148 -9.53 -10.88 -20.95
CA LYS A 148 -10.68 -9.99 -20.69
C LYS A 148 -10.48 -9.13 -19.46
N ILE A 149 -10.59 -7.82 -19.66
CA ILE A 149 -10.81 -6.85 -18.58
C ILE A 149 -12.31 -6.54 -18.50
N GLU A 150 -12.92 -6.63 -17.33
CA GLU A 150 -14.36 -6.46 -17.14
C GLU A 150 -14.76 -4.98 -17.09
N GLU A 151 -15.44 -4.50 -18.14
CA GLU A 151 -15.91 -3.11 -18.23
C GLU A 151 -16.80 -2.72 -17.03
N SER A 152 -17.65 -3.63 -16.55
CA SER A 152 -18.51 -3.36 -15.38
C SER A 152 -17.73 -3.12 -14.07
N ALA A 153 -16.48 -3.61 -13.97
CA ALA A 153 -15.59 -3.29 -12.86
C ALA A 153 -14.90 -1.93 -13.09
N LEU A 154 -14.53 -1.62 -14.33
CA LEU A 154 -13.98 -0.31 -14.71
C LEU A 154 -14.99 0.82 -14.48
N GLU A 155 -16.27 0.64 -14.81
CA GLU A 155 -17.33 1.63 -14.52
C GLU A 155 -17.45 1.93 -13.02
N LYS A 156 -17.24 0.92 -12.15
CA LYS A 156 -17.21 1.12 -10.69
C LYS A 156 -15.96 1.87 -10.25
N LEU A 157 -14.83 1.58 -10.87
CA LEU A 157 -13.60 2.32 -10.62
C LEU A 157 -13.71 3.78 -11.08
N ASP A 158 -14.39 4.06 -12.21
CA ASP A 158 -14.70 5.43 -12.64
C ASP A 158 -15.50 6.18 -11.56
N MET A 159 -16.53 5.54 -10.99
CA MET A 159 -17.31 6.12 -9.90
C MET A 159 -16.48 6.36 -8.63
N LEU A 160 -15.58 5.45 -8.27
CA LEU A 160 -14.66 5.64 -7.14
C LEU A 160 -13.72 6.84 -7.39
N VAL A 161 -13.12 6.91 -8.58
CA VAL A 161 -12.21 8.01 -8.98
C VAL A 161 -12.96 9.35 -8.97
N GLU A 162 -14.20 9.39 -9.46
CA GLU A 162 -15.03 10.60 -9.41
C GLU A 162 -15.31 11.03 -7.96
N ILE A 163 -15.67 10.10 -7.07
CA ILE A 163 -15.89 10.38 -5.65
C ILE A 163 -14.60 10.88 -4.98
N ALA A 164 -13.46 10.24 -5.28
CA ALA A 164 -12.15 10.63 -4.78
C ALA A 164 -11.82 12.09 -5.17
N ARG A 165 -12.08 12.44 -6.43
CA ARG A 165 -11.93 13.81 -6.95
C ARG A 165 -12.87 14.79 -6.26
N GLU A 166 -14.15 14.44 -6.14
CA GLU A 166 -15.18 15.24 -5.48
C GLU A 166 -14.82 15.56 -4.02
N LYS A 167 -14.20 14.60 -3.31
CA LYS A 167 -13.87 14.72 -1.89
C LYS A 167 -12.44 15.20 -1.63
N GLY A 168 -11.60 15.32 -2.65
CA GLY A 168 -10.20 15.71 -2.51
C GLY A 168 -9.37 14.69 -1.72
N VAL A 169 -9.60 13.40 -1.97
CA VAL A 169 -8.82 12.28 -1.44
C VAL A 169 -8.15 11.59 -2.62
N ARG A 170 -6.82 11.50 -2.63
CA ARG A 170 -6.09 10.79 -3.69
C ARG A 170 -6.10 9.28 -3.49
N LEU A 171 -5.95 8.53 -4.57
CA LEU A 171 -5.99 7.07 -4.56
C LEU A 171 -4.62 6.46 -4.82
N ILE A 172 -4.21 5.53 -3.96
CA ILE A 172 -3.26 4.48 -4.34
C ILE A 172 -4.09 3.28 -4.78
N LEU A 173 -4.03 2.93 -6.06
CA LEU A 173 -4.77 1.80 -6.60
C LEU A 173 -3.86 0.58 -6.64
N THR A 174 -4.15 -0.40 -5.79
CA THR A 174 -3.33 -1.59 -5.56
C THR A 174 -3.89 -2.80 -6.30
N GLY A 175 -3.04 -3.56 -6.99
CA GLY A 175 -3.37 -4.91 -7.45
C GLY A 175 -3.29 -5.08 -8.97
N PRO A 176 -3.89 -6.14 -9.53
CA PRO A 176 -5.08 -6.81 -8.99
C PRO A 176 -4.74 -7.92 -7.99
N ASP A 177 -5.44 -7.94 -6.86
CA ASP A 177 -5.28 -8.93 -5.78
C ASP A 177 -6.41 -10.00 -5.74
N HIS A 178 -6.33 -10.94 -4.79
CA HIS A 178 -7.07 -12.20 -4.78
C HIS A 178 -8.37 -12.20 -3.95
N TRP A 179 -8.72 -11.11 -3.25
CA TRP A 179 -9.84 -11.08 -2.29
C TRP A 179 -11.18 -11.51 -2.89
N GLU A 180 -11.45 -11.19 -4.14
CA GLU A 180 -12.68 -11.59 -4.84
C GLU A 180 -12.48 -12.79 -5.77
N GLY A 181 -11.40 -13.55 -5.58
CA GLY A 181 -11.14 -14.79 -6.30
C GLY A 181 -9.86 -14.74 -7.13
N GLN A 182 -9.29 -15.92 -7.33
CA GLN A 182 -8.07 -16.14 -8.10
C GLN A 182 -8.43 -16.72 -9.47
N PRO A 183 -8.03 -16.07 -10.57
CA PRO A 183 -8.29 -16.60 -11.90
C PRO A 183 -7.40 -17.82 -12.20
N ALA A 184 -7.87 -18.70 -13.08
CA ALA A 184 -7.19 -19.98 -13.36
C ALA A 184 -5.79 -19.80 -13.96
N TYR A 185 -5.57 -18.74 -14.75
CA TYR A 185 -4.30 -18.47 -15.42
C TYR A 185 -3.16 -18.05 -14.47
N TRP A 186 -3.43 -17.86 -13.17
CA TRP A 186 -2.40 -17.71 -12.13
C TRP A 186 -1.76 -19.04 -11.71
N LYS A 187 -2.27 -20.17 -12.18
CA LYS A 187 -1.72 -21.50 -11.91
C LYS A 187 -0.98 -22.03 -13.15
N PRO A 188 0.14 -22.75 -12.96
CA PRO A 188 0.78 -23.06 -11.68
C PRO A 188 1.60 -21.90 -11.10
N ASP A 189 1.72 -20.79 -11.82
CA ASP A 189 2.67 -19.73 -11.51
C ASP A 189 2.10 -18.33 -11.74
N ARG A 190 1.84 -17.61 -10.65
CA ARG A 190 1.34 -16.22 -10.70
C ARG A 190 2.44 -15.21 -11.04
N PHE A 191 3.70 -15.53 -10.74
CA PHE A 191 4.78 -14.55 -10.72
C PHE A 191 5.77 -14.70 -11.88
N ALA A 192 6.06 -15.93 -12.30
CA ALA A 192 6.96 -16.21 -13.42
C ALA A 192 6.27 -16.93 -14.59
N GLY A 193 4.99 -17.30 -14.45
CA GLY A 193 4.22 -17.94 -15.51
C GLY A 193 3.88 -16.96 -16.63
N GLN A 194 4.23 -17.31 -17.87
CA GLN A 194 4.05 -16.40 -19.01
C GLN A 194 2.59 -15.95 -19.21
N ALA A 195 1.62 -16.87 -19.06
CA ALA A 195 0.20 -16.54 -19.16
C ALA A 195 -0.26 -15.53 -18.09
N ALA A 196 0.23 -15.67 -16.85
CA ALA A 196 -0.08 -14.73 -15.77
C ALA A 196 0.57 -13.36 -15.99
N LEU A 197 1.82 -13.35 -16.47
CA LEU A 197 2.54 -12.12 -16.76
C LEU A 197 1.92 -11.34 -17.92
N GLU A 198 1.58 -12.00 -19.03
CA GLU A 198 0.91 -11.35 -20.18
C GLU A 198 -0.48 -10.83 -19.81
N ALA A 199 -1.22 -11.57 -18.96
CA ALA A 199 -2.49 -11.10 -18.43
C ALA A 199 -2.30 -9.84 -17.57
N LEU A 200 -1.31 -9.80 -16.67
CA LEU A 200 -1.01 -8.62 -15.85
C LEU A 200 -0.59 -7.42 -16.70
N GLU A 201 0.22 -7.63 -17.74
CA GLU A 201 0.58 -6.56 -18.69
C GLU A 201 -0.66 -5.99 -19.39
N ARG A 202 -1.59 -6.85 -19.84
CA ARG A 202 -2.86 -6.43 -20.44
C ARG A 202 -3.71 -5.64 -19.44
N PHE A 203 -3.80 -6.09 -18.20
CA PHE A 203 -4.53 -5.40 -17.15
C PHE A 203 -3.99 -3.97 -16.97
N TRP A 204 -2.67 -3.84 -16.80
CA TRP A 204 -2.05 -2.54 -16.62
C TRP A 204 -2.13 -1.65 -17.86
N ASP A 205 -1.99 -2.21 -19.07
CA ASP A 205 -2.15 -1.47 -20.32
C ASP A 205 -3.56 -0.85 -20.44
N VAL A 206 -4.60 -1.59 -20.04
CA VAL A 206 -6.00 -1.10 -20.08
C VAL A 206 -6.26 -0.08 -18.98
N VAL A 207 -5.95 -0.41 -17.72
CA VAL A 207 -6.26 0.44 -16.56
C VAL A 207 -5.46 1.74 -16.63
N ALA A 208 -4.14 1.67 -16.83
CA ALA A 208 -3.30 2.87 -16.88
C ALA A 208 -3.66 3.77 -18.07
N ARG A 209 -4.03 3.20 -19.23
CA ARG A 209 -4.50 4.00 -20.38
C ARG A 209 -5.82 4.72 -20.08
N ARG A 210 -6.78 4.04 -19.43
CA ARG A 210 -8.09 4.62 -19.11
C ARG A 210 -7.96 5.83 -18.18
N TYR A 211 -7.07 5.76 -17.20
CA TYR A 211 -6.91 6.80 -16.18
C TYR A 211 -5.68 7.68 -16.37
N ARG A 212 -5.07 7.68 -17.57
CA ARG A 212 -3.88 8.48 -17.86
C ARG A 212 -4.09 9.95 -17.50
N GLY A 213 -3.23 10.50 -16.66
CA GLY A 213 -3.29 11.90 -16.21
C GLY A 213 -4.44 12.26 -15.26
N GLU A 214 -5.15 11.28 -14.69
CA GLU A 214 -6.18 11.50 -13.67
C GLU A 214 -5.60 11.96 -12.31
N PRO A 215 -5.72 13.24 -11.92
CA PRO A 215 -5.06 13.75 -10.71
C PRO A 215 -5.64 13.22 -9.39
N ALA A 216 -6.81 12.57 -9.40
CA ALA A 216 -7.32 11.86 -8.23
C ALA A 216 -6.53 10.58 -7.92
N ILE A 217 -5.75 10.06 -8.86
CA ILE A 217 -4.87 8.91 -8.63
C ILE A 217 -3.49 9.45 -8.25
N PHE A 218 -3.00 9.04 -7.09
CA PHE A 218 -1.64 9.34 -6.64
C PHE A 218 -0.64 8.34 -7.22
N ALA A 219 -0.96 7.04 -7.16
CA ALA A 219 -0.05 6.00 -7.62
C ALA A 219 -0.75 4.69 -8.01
N TRP A 220 -0.07 3.95 -8.89
CA TRP A 220 -0.27 2.52 -9.12
C TRP A 220 0.60 1.72 -8.15
N ASP A 221 -0.01 0.85 -7.36
CA ASP A 221 0.68 -0.10 -6.49
C ASP A 221 0.52 -1.51 -7.07
N LEU A 222 1.63 -2.14 -7.47
CA LEU A 222 1.59 -3.33 -8.31
C LEU A 222 0.86 -4.52 -7.66
N LEU A 223 1.01 -4.69 -6.34
CA LEU A 223 0.32 -5.74 -5.59
C LEU A 223 0.45 -5.53 -4.08
N ASN A 224 -0.56 -5.98 -3.34
CA ASN A 224 -0.49 -6.12 -1.89
C ASN A 224 0.41 -7.28 -1.49
N GLU A 225 1.51 -6.97 -0.79
CA GLU A 225 2.34 -7.93 -0.07
C GLU A 225 2.82 -9.13 -0.91
N PRO A 226 3.41 -8.89 -2.10
CA PRO A 226 3.84 -9.97 -2.96
C PRO A 226 4.93 -10.82 -2.28
N HIS A 227 4.80 -12.15 -2.40
CA HIS A 227 5.71 -13.13 -1.79
C HIS A 227 5.90 -14.30 -2.75
N LEU A 228 7.16 -14.59 -3.11
CA LEU A 228 7.45 -15.75 -3.94
C LEU A 228 7.44 -17.04 -3.11
N PRO A 229 6.86 -18.14 -3.62
CA PRO A 229 7.04 -19.45 -2.99
C PRO A 229 8.53 -19.84 -2.93
N TRP A 230 8.84 -20.88 -2.14
CA TRP A 230 10.21 -21.38 -2.06
C TRP A 230 10.72 -21.87 -3.42
N SER A 231 9.93 -22.72 -4.07
CA SER A 231 10.20 -23.29 -5.38
C SER A 231 8.91 -23.73 -6.05
N LEU A 232 8.93 -23.78 -7.38
CA LEU A 232 7.93 -24.44 -8.20
C LEU A 232 8.66 -25.33 -9.21
N GLU A 233 8.05 -26.45 -9.62
CA GLU A 233 8.70 -27.43 -10.50
C GLU A 233 9.19 -26.80 -11.81
N GLN A 234 8.37 -25.93 -12.41
CA GLN A 234 8.68 -25.22 -13.64
C GLN A 234 9.80 -24.18 -13.52
N TRP A 235 10.32 -23.89 -12.32
CA TRP A 235 11.45 -22.98 -12.13
C TRP A 235 12.80 -23.64 -12.38
N ARG A 236 12.89 -24.97 -12.39
CA ARG A 236 14.17 -25.68 -12.59
C ARG A 236 14.89 -25.27 -13.89
N PRO A 237 14.21 -25.13 -15.05
CA PRO A 237 14.84 -24.59 -16.26
C PRO A 237 15.24 -23.12 -16.15
N LEU A 238 14.40 -22.27 -15.54
CA LEU A 238 14.68 -20.84 -15.36
C LEU A 238 15.89 -20.62 -14.46
N TRP A 239 16.00 -21.40 -13.38
CA TRP A 239 17.15 -21.42 -12.47
C TRP A 239 18.45 -21.75 -13.20
N ASN A 240 18.44 -22.79 -14.03
CA ASN A 240 19.62 -23.19 -14.79
C ASN A 240 19.97 -22.19 -15.91
N ALA A 241 18.97 -21.54 -16.52
CA ALA A 241 19.21 -20.43 -17.44
C ALA A 241 19.84 -19.23 -16.71
N TRP A 242 19.37 -18.91 -15.50
CA TRP A 242 19.94 -17.85 -14.67
C TRP A 242 21.40 -18.15 -14.31
N LEU A 243 21.73 -19.38 -13.86
CA LEU A 243 23.11 -19.77 -13.57
C LEU A 243 24.03 -19.64 -14.80
N ARG A 244 23.56 -20.05 -15.98
CA ARG A 244 24.31 -19.88 -17.23
C ARG A 244 24.55 -18.40 -17.55
N ASN A 245 23.56 -17.55 -17.34
CA ASN A 245 23.73 -16.11 -17.57
C ASN A 245 24.67 -15.47 -16.54
N THR A 246 24.65 -15.94 -15.29
CA THR A 246 25.48 -15.43 -14.21
C THR A 246 26.95 -15.84 -14.37
N TYR A 247 27.23 -17.10 -14.74
CA TYR A 247 28.57 -17.67 -14.73
C TYR A 247 29.18 -17.95 -16.11
N GLY A 248 28.35 -18.04 -17.16
CA GLY A 248 28.78 -18.31 -18.53
C GLY A 248 29.14 -19.78 -18.81
N ASN A 249 29.93 -20.43 -17.95
CA ASN A 249 30.36 -21.82 -18.12
C ASN A 249 30.50 -22.57 -16.78
N GLN A 250 30.74 -23.89 -16.88
CA GLN A 250 30.83 -24.79 -15.73
C GLN A 250 32.04 -24.50 -14.85
N GLU A 251 33.19 -24.18 -15.45
CA GLU A 251 34.44 -23.89 -14.73
C GLU A 251 34.30 -22.65 -13.84
N ALA A 252 33.70 -21.57 -14.37
CA ALA A 252 33.45 -20.34 -13.64
C ALA A 252 32.40 -20.53 -12.53
N TRP A 253 31.35 -21.32 -12.78
CA TRP A 253 30.35 -21.66 -11.77
C TRP A 253 30.96 -22.43 -10.60
N LYS A 254 31.73 -23.49 -10.87
CA LYS A 254 32.42 -24.28 -9.83
C LYS A 254 33.41 -23.43 -9.03
N ALA A 255 34.20 -22.62 -9.72
CA ALA A 255 35.12 -21.69 -9.07
C ALA A 255 34.39 -20.70 -8.15
N ALA A 256 33.26 -20.15 -8.58
CA ALA A 256 32.47 -19.23 -7.78
C ALA A 256 31.79 -19.90 -6.57
N TRP A 257 31.44 -21.18 -6.69
CA TRP A 257 30.85 -21.97 -5.61
C TRP A 257 31.91 -22.67 -4.74
N SER A 258 33.20 -22.52 -5.02
CA SER A 258 34.29 -23.16 -4.26
C SER A 258 34.08 -24.68 -4.10
N ASP A 259 33.63 -25.33 -5.16
CA ASP A 259 33.32 -26.76 -5.21
C ASP A 259 32.17 -27.24 -4.27
N GLU A 260 31.25 -26.33 -3.88
CA GLU A 260 30.02 -26.64 -3.12
C GLU A 260 28.91 -27.34 -3.94
N GLU A 261 29.16 -27.72 -5.21
CA GLU A 261 28.18 -28.47 -5.97
C GLU A 261 27.95 -29.89 -5.40
N ALA A 262 26.74 -30.40 -5.60
CA ALA A 262 26.41 -31.76 -5.23
C ALA A 262 26.97 -32.69 -6.29
N LYS A 263 27.34 -33.92 -5.91
CA LYS A 263 27.81 -34.93 -6.88
C LYS A 263 26.82 -35.20 -8.01
N SER A 264 25.53 -34.94 -7.78
CA SER A 264 24.45 -35.09 -8.76
C SER A 264 24.21 -33.85 -9.63
N ASP A 265 24.88 -32.73 -9.35
CA ASP A 265 24.69 -31.52 -10.15
C ASP A 265 25.46 -31.63 -11.46
N GLU A 266 24.74 -31.37 -12.55
CA GLU A 266 25.30 -31.25 -13.88
C GLU A 266 25.10 -29.83 -14.40
N TRP A 267 26.02 -29.33 -15.23
CA TRP A 267 25.89 -27.99 -15.79
C TRP A 267 24.62 -27.89 -16.65
N GLY A 268 23.70 -27.01 -16.28
CA GLY A 268 22.38 -26.92 -16.89
C GLY A 268 21.29 -27.77 -16.23
N ASN A 269 21.62 -28.53 -15.19
CA ASN A 269 20.69 -29.30 -14.37
C ASN A 269 21.05 -29.25 -12.87
N VAL A 270 21.40 -28.07 -12.35
CA VAL A 270 21.75 -27.84 -10.94
C VAL A 270 20.51 -27.89 -10.06
N ALA A 271 20.58 -28.61 -8.93
CA ALA A 271 19.49 -28.78 -7.99
C ALA A 271 19.17 -27.52 -7.18
N VAL A 272 17.89 -27.38 -6.84
CA VAL A 272 17.39 -26.36 -5.91
C VAL A 272 17.88 -26.69 -4.49
N PRO A 273 18.39 -25.72 -3.70
CA PRO A 273 18.79 -25.98 -2.32
C PRO A 273 17.60 -26.39 -1.44
N GLU A 274 17.90 -27.04 -0.31
CA GLU A 274 16.92 -27.25 0.74
C GLU A 274 16.44 -25.90 1.30
N ASN A 275 15.18 -25.83 1.73
CA ASN A 275 14.65 -24.66 2.43
C ASN A 275 15.10 -24.65 3.89
N LYS A 276 16.41 -24.52 4.12
CA LYS A 276 17.04 -24.45 5.45
C LYS A 276 18.16 -23.42 5.44
N PRO A 277 18.41 -22.74 6.57
CA PRO A 277 19.58 -21.87 6.69
C PRO A 277 20.87 -22.66 6.48
N ASP A 278 21.81 -22.05 5.76
CA ASP A 278 23.11 -22.63 5.43
C ASP A 278 24.14 -21.49 5.29
N PRO A 279 24.64 -20.94 6.42
CA PRO A 279 25.48 -19.75 6.42
C PRO A 279 26.70 -19.88 5.50
N GLY A 280 26.86 -18.93 4.57
CA GLY A 280 27.97 -18.91 3.61
C GLY A 280 27.72 -19.67 2.31
N SER A 281 26.67 -20.50 2.25
CA SER A 281 26.33 -21.34 1.09
C SER A 281 26.09 -20.53 -0.18
N SER A 282 26.92 -20.77 -1.19
CA SER A 282 26.80 -20.14 -2.49
C SER A 282 25.53 -20.58 -3.20
N ARG A 283 25.15 -21.86 -3.07
CA ARG A 283 23.90 -22.40 -3.63
C ARG A 283 22.67 -21.69 -3.06
N LEU A 284 22.59 -21.58 -1.73
CA LEU A 284 21.44 -20.94 -1.08
C LEU A 284 21.36 -19.45 -1.41
N ARG A 285 22.51 -18.75 -1.38
CA ARG A 285 22.61 -17.33 -1.76
C ARG A 285 22.07 -17.13 -3.17
N ASP A 286 22.59 -17.88 -4.12
CA ASP A 286 22.23 -17.72 -5.52
C ASP A 286 20.78 -18.11 -5.80
N TRP A 287 20.24 -19.11 -5.09
CA TRP A 287 18.81 -19.43 -5.18
C TRP A 287 17.93 -18.27 -4.70
N GLN A 288 18.32 -17.60 -3.62
CA GLN A 288 17.60 -16.40 -3.16
C GLN A 288 17.73 -15.25 -4.16
N LEU A 289 18.91 -15.04 -4.75
CA LEU A 289 19.12 -14.05 -5.81
C LEU A 289 18.32 -14.37 -7.08
N PHE A 290 18.14 -15.66 -7.39
CA PHE A 290 17.25 -16.11 -8.47
C PHE A 290 15.78 -15.85 -8.15
N ARG A 291 15.32 -16.11 -6.91
CA ARG A 291 13.97 -15.70 -6.47
C ARG A 291 13.81 -14.17 -6.62
N GLU A 292 14.78 -13.38 -6.16
CA GLU A 292 14.75 -11.93 -6.38
C GLU A 292 14.71 -11.55 -7.87
N HIS A 293 15.42 -12.27 -8.73
CA HIS A 293 15.37 -12.07 -10.18
C HIS A 293 13.97 -12.33 -10.77
N LEU A 294 13.27 -13.38 -10.34
CA LEU A 294 11.88 -13.61 -10.77
C LEU A 294 10.95 -12.46 -10.34
N ALA A 295 11.13 -11.96 -9.12
CA ALA A 295 10.37 -10.80 -8.63
C ALA A 295 10.74 -9.52 -9.39
N ASP A 296 12.01 -9.31 -9.72
CA ASP A 296 12.51 -8.21 -10.55
C ASP A 296 11.82 -8.22 -11.93
N GLU A 297 11.75 -9.38 -12.60
CA GLU A 297 11.06 -9.52 -13.89
C GLU A 297 9.56 -9.25 -13.79
N TRP A 298 8.91 -9.72 -12.71
CA TRP A 298 7.50 -9.45 -12.45
C TRP A 298 7.23 -7.94 -12.28
N VAL A 299 8.08 -7.23 -11.53
CA VAL A 299 7.95 -5.77 -11.36
C VAL A 299 8.22 -5.05 -12.68
N ARG A 300 9.36 -5.35 -13.33
CA ARG A 300 9.79 -4.68 -14.57
C ARG A 300 8.71 -4.72 -15.65
N ARG A 301 8.14 -5.91 -15.92
CA ARG A 301 7.12 -6.10 -16.97
C ARG A 301 5.87 -5.27 -16.74
N GLN A 302 5.39 -5.19 -15.50
CA GLN A 302 4.22 -4.36 -15.17
C GLN A 302 4.53 -2.88 -15.26
N VAL A 303 5.67 -2.43 -14.72
CA VAL A 303 6.09 -1.02 -14.84
C VAL A 303 6.21 -0.62 -16.32
N GLU A 304 6.81 -1.46 -17.17
CA GLU A 304 6.90 -1.20 -18.60
C GLU A 304 5.54 -1.11 -19.30
N ALA A 305 4.59 -1.97 -18.92
CA ALA A 305 3.21 -1.89 -19.42
C ALA A 305 2.53 -0.59 -19.00
N ILE A 306 2.61 -0.23 -17.71
CA ILE A 306 2.09 1.03 -17.18
C ILE A 306 2.71 2.21 -17.91
N ARG A 307 4.05 2.32 -17.96
CA ARG A 307 4.76 3.47 -18.55
C ARG A 307 4.44 3.69 -20.02
N ARG A 308 4.20 2.61 -20.77
CA ARG A 308 3.80 2.69 -22.18
C ARG A 308 2.41 3.30 -22.33
N ALA A 309 1.48 2.95 -21.45
CA ALA A 309 0.12 3.47 -21.44
C ALA A 309 0.01 4.86 -20.79
N ASP A 310 0.77 5.09 -19.72
CA ASP A 310 0.69 6.22 -18.81
C ASP A 310 2.07 6.59 -18.22
N PRO A 311 2.69 7.66 -18.74
CA PRO A 311 3.96 8.17 -18.23
C PRO A 311 3.79 9.13 -17.05
N THR A 312 2.56 9.38 -16.57
CA THR A 312 2.28 10.46 -15.61
C THR A 312 2.19 10.01 -14.15
N HIS A 313 1.52 8.88 -13.86
CA HIS A 313 1.32 8.47 -12.48
C HIS A 313 2.54 7.80 -11.86
N LEU A 314 2.65 7.93 -10.55
CA LEU A 314 3.68 7.24 -9.79
C LEU A 314 3.42 5.73 -9.72
N VAL A 315 4.47 4.92 -9.61
CA VAL A 315 4.40 3.46 -9.53
C VAL A 315 5.21 2.96 -8.33
N THR A 316 4.63 2.04 -7.57
CA THR A 316 5.24 1.41 -6.39
C THR A 316 4.82 -0.05 -6.24
N VAL A 317 5.31 -0.73 -5.21
CA VAL A 317 4.89 -2.07 -4.79
C VAL A 317 4.60 -2.03 -3.29
N GLY A 318 3.50 -2.63 -2.86
CA GLY A 318 3.08 -2.83 -1.47
C GLY A 318 3.93 -3.87 -0.76
N TYR A 319 5.20 -3.58 -0.51
CA TYR A 319 6.10 -4.55 0.13
C TYR A 319 5.64 -4.87 1.54
N ILE A 320 5.84 -6.13 1.93
CA ILE A 320 5.63 -6.58 3.29
C ILE A 320 6.93 -6.55 4.10
N GLN A 321 6.87 -6.38 5.43
CA GLN A 321 8.07 -6.24 6.27
C GLN A 321 9.10 -7.37 6.15
N TRP A 322 8.72 -8.60 5.78
CA TRP A 322 9.68 -9.68 5.51
C TRP A 322 10.35 -9.61 4.13
N SER A 323 10.19 -8.48 3.43
CA SER A 323 11.08 -8.00 2.37
C SER A 323 12.39 -7.42 2.94
N TYR A 324 12.43 -7.13 4.24
CA TYR A 324 13.64 -6.81 4.98
C TYR A 324 14.34 -8.10 5.43
N PRO A 325 15.57 -8.38 4.93
CA PRO A 325 16.16 -9.72 5.06
C PRO A 325 16.74 -10.03 6.44
N LEU A 326 16.94 -9.02 7.31
CA LEU A 326 17.61 -9.22 8.60
C LEU A 326 16.67 -9.80 9.68
N VAL A 327 15.35 -9.80 9.46
CA VAL A 327 14.38 -10.40 10.38
C VAL A 327 13.58 -11.45 9.63
N ARG A 328 14.02 -12.70 9.79
CA ARG A 328 13.41 -13.87 9.15
C ARG A 328 13.45 -15.05 10.13
N PRO A 329 12.42 -15.23 10.97
CA PRO A 329 12.37 -16.38 11.86
C PRO A 329 12.19 -17.67 11.05
N GLY A 330 12.92 -18.73 11.38
CA GLY A 330 12.79 -20.02 10.69
C GLY A 330 13.46 -20.07 9.30
N ASN A 331 12.76 -20.63 8.31
CA ASN A 331 13.37 -21.05 7.05
C ASN A 331 13.55 -19.91 6.01
N PRO A 332 14.51 -20.06 5.07
CA PRO A 332 14.80 -19.07 4.02
C PRO A 332 13.59 -18.61 3.17
N ASN A 333 12.60 -19.47 2.96
CA ASN A 333 11.39 -19.13 2.20
C ASN A 333 10.55 -18.01 2.82
N ARG A 334 10.70 -17.70 4.11
CA ARG A 334 9.97 -16.60 4.75
C ARG A 334 10.41 -15.23 4.22
N TYR A 335 11.62 -15.12 3.68
CA TYR A 335 12.00 -13.94 2.91
C TYR A 335 11.11 -13.81 1.66
N ALA A 336 10.51 -12.64 1.46
CA ALA A 336 9.57 -12.41 0.36
C ALA A 336 10.18 -12.56 -1.03
N ALA A 337 11.49 -12.34 -1.14
CA ALA A 337 12.23 -12.18 -2.40
C ALA A 337 11.75 -11.00 -3.27
N PHE A 338 10.80 -10.19 -2.80
CA PHE A 338 10.55 -8.85 -3.31
C PHE A 338 11.48 -7.88 -2.58
N ASN A 339 12.56 -7.49 -3.24
CA ASN A 339 13.61 -6.68 -2.63
C ASN A 339 13.42 -5.19 -3.00
N PRO A 340 12.96 -4.34 -2.08
CA PRO A 340 12.71 -2.92 -2.38
C PRO A 340 13.98 -2.19 -2.86
N ARG A 341 15.17 -2.62 -2.41
CA ARG A 341 16.42 -1.98 -2.82
C ARG A 341 16.79 -2.27 -4.27
N ARG A 342 16.53 -3.49 -4.73
CA ARG A 342 16.80 -3.89 -6.13
C ARG A 342 15.77 -3.29 -7.07
N GLN A 343 14.51 -3.36 -6.67
CA GLN A 343 13.35 -3.01 -7.47
C GLN A 343 13.09 -1.51 -7.54
N ALA A 344 13.65 -0.72 -6.62
CA ALA A 344 13.60 0.74 -6.65
C ALA A 344 14.05 1.34 -8.00
N ARG A 345 14.84 0.65 -8.82
CA ARG A 345 15.21 1.14 -10.16
C ARG A 345 14.02 1.32 -11.12
N TRP A 346 12.92 0.59 -10.90
CA TRP A 346 11.70 0.68 -11.72
C TRP A 346 10.58 1.50 -11.06
N LEU A 347 10.64 1.70 -9.75
CA LEU A 347 9.57 2.36 -8.97
C LEU A 347 9.88 3.84 -8.75
N ASP A 348 8.89 4.70 -8.59
CA ASP A 348 9.16 6.13 -8.28
C ASP A 348 9.38 6.35 -6.79
N PHE A 349 8.74 5.53 -5.96
CA PHE A 349 8.87 5.54 -4.51
C PHE A 349 8.68 4.12 -3.97
N VAL A 350 9.13 3.89 -2.74
CA VAL A 350 9.02 2.60 -2.06
C VAL A 350 7.90 2.69 -1.04
N THR A 351 7.03 1.68 -0.99
CA THR A 351 6.13 1.49 0.16
C THR A 351 6.58 0.31 1.00
N ILE A 352 6.17 0.25 2.25
CA ILE A 352 6.36 -0.95 3.08
C ILE A 352 5.24 -1.04 4.10
N HIS A 353 4.86 -2.26 4.45
CA HIS A 353 3.84 -2.56 5.44
C HIS A 353 4.51 -3.05 6.72
N PHE A 354 4.01 -2.61 7.87
CA PHE A 354 4.57 -2.97 9.15
C PHE A 354 3.51 -3.29 10.20
N TYR A 355 3.71 -4.38 10.92
CA TYR A 355 2.96 -4.74 12.11
C TYR A 355 3.90 -5.33 13.17
N PRO A 356 3.63 -5.10 14.48
CA PRO A 356 4.52 -5.52 15.54
C PRO A 356 4.54 -7.05 15.70
N THR A 357 5.61 -7.68 15.20
CA THR A 357 5.84 -9.14 15.29
C THR A 357 6.92 -9.53 16.30
N MET A 358 7.60 -8.58 16.94
CA MET A 358 8.62 -8.86 17.98
C MET A 358 8.00 -9.13 19.37
N GLY A 359 6.77 -9.66 19.38
CA GLY A 359 5.89 -9.81 20.55
C GLY A 359 4.90 -8.64 20.69
N SER A 360 3.94 -8.79 21.60
CA SER A 360 2.87 -7.79 21.79
C SER A 360 3.47 -6.46 22.30
N PRO A 361 3.17 -5.32 21.65
CA PRO A 361 3.69 -4.02 22.08
C PRO A 361 3.39 -3.63 23.53
N PHE A 362 2.29 -4.15 24.08
CA PHE A 362 1.82 -3.82 25.43
C PHE A 362 2.18 -4.86 26.49
N GLU A 363 2.98 -5.86 26.12
CA GLU A 363 3.49 -6.86 27.06
C GLU A 363 4.57 -6.28 27.99
N SER A 364 5.45 -5.43 27.46
CA SER A 364 6.47 -4.70 28.23
C SER A 364 7.07 -3.55 27.44
N ASP A 365 7.73 -2.61 28.11
CA ASP A 365 8.49 -1.53 27.45
C ASP A 365 9.60 -2.07 26.55
N ILE A 366 10.20 -3.22 26.89
CA ILE A 366 11.21 -3.87 26.05
C ILE A 366 10.60 -4.31 24.72
N LYS A 367 9.38 -4.88 24.74
CA LYS A 367 8.68 -5.32 23.53
C LYS A 367 8.21 -4.14 22.68
N TRP A 368 7.77 -3.07 23.32
CA TRP A 368 7.51 -1.81 22.64
C TRP A 368 8.76 -1.32 21.88
N GLN A 369 9.89 -1.17 22.58
CA GLN A 369 11.12 -0.66 21.99
C GLN A 369 11.65 -1.57 20.87
N LYS A 370 11.60 -2.90 21.05
CA LYS A 370 12.00 -3.85 20.00
C LYS A 370 11.20 -3.68 18.72
N ASN A 371 9.89 -3.49 18.81
CA ASN A 371 9.07 -3.26 17.62
C ASN A 371 9.35 -1.89 17.00
N MET A 372 9.59 -0.84 17.79
CA MET A 372 9.95 0.49 17.25
C MET A 372 11.30 0.48 16.52
N SER A 373 12.33 -0.13 17.11
CA SER A 373 13.63 -0.28 16.43
C SER A 373 13.52 -1.18 15.19
N TYR A 374 12.65 -2.18 15.22
CA TYR A 374 12.38 -3.03 14.05
C TYR A 374 11.73 -2.22 12.91
N LEU A 375 10.70 -1.42 13.21
CA LEU A 375 10.09 -0.47 12.25
C LEU A 375 11.14 0.44 11.63
N GLN A 376 12.02 1.02 12.46
CA GLN A 376 13.12 1.87 11.97
C GLN A 376 14.09 1.11 11.07
N GLY A 377 14.44 -0.14 11.41
CA GLY A 377 15.27 -1.01 10.59
C GLY A 377 14.67 -1.30 9.22
N VAL A 378 13.37 -1.63 9.19
CA VAL A 378 12.61 -1.91 7.97
C VAL A 378 12.53 -0.65 7.07
N LEU A 379 12.18 0.50 7.64
CA LEU A 379 12.10 1.75 6.87
C LEU A 379 13.48 2.19 6.36
N ALA A 380 14.53 2.14 7.20
CA ALA A 380 15.89 2.47 6.79
C ALA A 380 16.40 1.58 5.65
N TYR A 381 16.03 0.30 5.64
CA TYR A 381 16.38 -0.60 4.53
C TYR A 381 15.74 -0.17 3.20
N CYS A 382 14.54 0.39 3.24
CA CYS A 382 13.80 0.86 2.06
C CYS A 382 14.41 2.14 1.44
N HIS A 383 15.27 2.86 2.15
CA HIS A 383 15.91 4.06 1.62
C HIS A 383 16.95 3.74 0.53
N THR A 384 16.62 4.12 -0.71
CA THR A 384 17.49 4.03 -1.89
C THR A 384 17.65 5.36 -2.63
N GLY A 385 17.40 6.49 -1.95
CA GLY A 385 17.34 7.82 -2.58
C GLY A 385 16.01 8.12 -3.27
N LYS A 386 14.97 7.36 -2.94
CA LYS A 386 13.58 7.60 -3.35
C LYS A 386 12.70 7.73 -2.11
N PRO A 387 11.54 8.40 -2.19
CA PRO A 387 10.66 8.54 -1.04
C PRO A 387 10.20 7.18 -0.51
N VAL A 388 9.97 7.10 0.80
CA VAL A 388 9.51 5.88 1.49
C VAL A 388 8.17 6.14 2.16
N VAL A 389 7.13 5.38 1.84
CA VAL A 389 5.80 5.53 2.44
C VAL A 389 5.47 4.30 3.29
N LEU A 390 5.08 4.51 4.54
CA LEU A 390 4.55 3.45 5.40
C LEU A 390 3.08 3.22 5.01
N ALA A 391 2.84 2.32 4.04
CA ALA A 391 1.55 2.22 3.34
C ALA A 391 0.52 1.31 4.05
N GLU A 392 0.99 0.51 5.00
CA GLU A 392 0.14 -0.14 5.99
C GLU A 392 0.85 -0.17 7.34
N PHE A 393 0.17 0.26 8.37
CA PHE A 393 0.60 0.14 9.75
C PHE A 393 -0.57 0.30 10.70
N GLY A 394 -0.39 -0.13 11.94
CA GLY A 394 -1.33 0.10 13.01
C GLY A 394 -1.49 -1.09 13.95
N TRP A 395 -2.48 -1.00 14.82
CA TRP A 395 -2.84 -2.08 15.74
C TRP A 395 -4.32 -1.99 16.14
N TYR A 396 -4.82 -3.00 16.82
CA TYR A 396 -6.20 -3.03 17.29
C TYR A 396 -6.38 -2.33 18.64
N GLY A 397 -7.62 -1.91 18.93
CA GLY A 397 -8.07 -1.53 20.27
C GLY A 397 -9.55 -1.14 20.31
N GLY A 398 -10.12 -1.17 21.52
CA GLY A 398 -11.55 -1.15 21.76
C GLY A 398 -12.18 -2.54 21.84
N GLY A 399 -11.36 -3.58 21.93
CA GLY A 399 -11.79 -4.98 21.90
C GLY A 399 -10.63 -5.97 21.97
N ALA A 400 -10.95 -7.25 21.76
CA ALA A 400 -10.01 -8.36 21.72
C ALA A 400 -10.24 -9.18 20.44
N PRO A 401 -9.41 -9.03 19.40
CA PRO A 401 -9.42 -9.91 18.24
C PRO A 401 -9.10 -11.36 18.63
N GLN A 402 -9.34 -12.29 17.71
CA GLN A 402 -9.05 -13.70 17.93
C GLN A 402 -7.56 -13.90 18.29
N HIS A 403 -7.29 -14.68 19.34
CA HIS A 403 -5.94 -14.97 19.86
C HIS A 403 -5.15 -13.76 20.39
N HIS A 404 -5.82 -12.63 20.62
CA HIS A 404 -5.21 -11.43 21.18
C HIS A 404 -5.89 -11.01 22.49
N PRO A 405 -5.16 -10.41 23.45
CA PRO A 405 -5.76 -9.87 24.66
C PRO A 405 -6.64 -8.65 24.34
N TYR A 406 -7.44 -8.21 25.31
CA TYR A 406 -8.15 -6.94 25.19
C TYR A 406 -7.18 -5.76 25.21
N LEU A 407 -7.39 -4.80 24.30
CA LEU A 407 -6.76 -3.48 24.34
C LEU A 407 -7.82 -2.39 24.25
N SER A 408 -7.60 -1.28 24.94
CA SER A 408 -8.44 -0.07 24.84
C SER A 408 -8.18 0.71 23.55
N GLU A 409 -9.13 1.55 23.13
CA GLU A 409 -8.94 2.49 22.02
C GLU A 409 -7.76 3.46 22.30
N ARG A 410 -7.56 3.86 23.56
CA ARG A 410 -6.41 4.68 23.97
C ARG A 410 -5.07 3.96 23.77
N GLN A 411 -5.01 2.64 24.02
CA GLN A 411 -3.81 1.86 23.73
C GLN A 411 -3.56 1.78 22.24
N GLN A 412 -4.59 1.52 21.42
CA GLN A 412 -4.48 1.61 19.96
C GLN A 412 -3.88 2.95 19.53
N ALA A 413 -4.51 4.06 19.94
CA ALA A 413 -4.04 5.40 19.59
C ALA A 413 -2.57 5.64 20.02
N ARG A 414 -2.21 5.25 21.26
CA ARG A 414 -0.83 5.37 21.76
C ARG A 414 0.18 4.62 20.88
N TRP A 415 -0.12 3.39 20.48
CA TRP A 415 0.76 2.61 19.60
C TRP A 415 0.96 3.30 18.26
N ILE A 416 -0.13 3.66 17.59
CA ILE A 416 -0.08 4.19 16.23
C ILE A 416 0.58 5.57 16.18
N VAL A 417 0.34 6.44 17.18
CA VAL A 417 1.09 7.69 17.35
C VAL A 417 2.59 7.40 17.54
N GLY A 418 2.92 6.38 18.33
CA GLY A 418 4.31 5.94 18.53
C GLY A 418 4.98 5.48 17.23
N GLU A 419 4.28 4.76 16.36
CA GLU A 419 4.78 4.34 15.05
C GLU A 419 5.06 5.54 14.14
N ILE A 420 4.15 6.52 14.11
CA ILE A 420 4.37 7.77 13.35
C ILE A 420 5.59 8.50 13.90
N GLU A 421 5.66 8.73 15.22
CA GLU A 421 6.79 9.42 15.85
C GLU A 421 8.14 8.74 15.60
N ALA A 422 8.19 7.41 15.70
CA ALA A 422 9.41 6.62 15.46
C ALA A 422 9.86 6.65 13.99
N SER A 423 8.96 6.96 13.05
CA SER A 423 9.20 6.94 11.61
C SER A 423 9.33 8.33 10.96
N ARG A 424 9.18 9.43 11.70
CA ARG A 424 9.21 10.82 11.17
C ARG A 424 10.43 11.19 10.32
N SER A 425 11.59 10.60 10.61
CA SER A 425 12.84 10.82 9.84
C SER A 425 13.07 9.77 8.74
N LEU A 426 12.23 8.75 8.65
CA LEU A 426 12.42 7.60 7.76
C LEU A 426 11.25 7.37 6.79
N ALA A 427 10.11 8.02 7.01
CA ALA A 427 8.94 7.95 6.15
C ALA A 427 8.55 9.35 5.62
N ASP A 428 8.10 9.36 4.38
CA ASP A 428 7.61 10.49 3.61
C ASP A 428 6.08 10.50 3.50
N GLY A 429 5.40 9.54 4.13
CA GLY A 429 3.95 9.42 4.21
C GLY A 429 3.51 8.18 4.99
N TRP A 430 2.23 8.17 5.40
CA TRP A 430 1.64 7.20 6.34
C TRP A 430 0.20 6.86 5.95
N LEU A 431 -0.07 5.57 5.69
CA LEU A 431 -1.43 5.06 5.50
C LEU A 431 -1.74 3.99 6.54
N SER A 432 -2.63 4.31 7.48
CA SER A 432 -3.01 3.42 8.57
C SER A 432 -3.99 2.35 8.09
N TRP A 433 -3.88 1.14 8.62
CA TRP A 433 -4.79 0.04 8.34
C TRP A 433 -5.83 -0.12 9.46
N PRO A 434 -7.15 -0.21 9.14
CA PRO A 434 -7.86 0.30 7.96
C PRO A 434 -8.66 1.58 8.29
N PHE A 435 -9.50 2.06 7.36
CA PHE A 435 -10.43 3.18 7.60
C PHE A 435 -11.35 2.95 8.81
N ALA A 436 -12.01 1.79 8.89
CA ALA A 436 -13.04 1.48 9.88
C ALA A 436 -12.90 0.08 10.46
N ASP A 437 -13.32 -0.11 11.71
CA ASP A 437 -13.46 -1.44 12.33
C ASP A 437 -14.32 -2.35 11.44
N THR A 438 -13.89 -3.60 11.26
CA THR A 438 -14.47 -4.54 10.30
C THR A 438 -15.10 -5.73 11.01
N PRO A 439 -16.43 -5.73 11.25
CA PRO A 439 -17.09 -6.71 12.12
C PRO A 439 -16.92 -8.18 11.71
N GLU A 440 -16.80 -8.45 10.41
CA GLU A 440 -16.64 -9.81 9.88
C GLU A 440 -15.17 -10.25 9.81
N SER A 441 -14.21 -9.39 10.19
CA SER A 441 -12.79 -9.75 10.16
C SER A 441 -12.44 -10.81 11.22
N ARG A 442 -11.47 -11.65 10.87
CA ARG A 442 -10.88 -12.68 11.75
C ARG A 442 -9.52 -12.27 12.31
N ASP A 443 -9.04 -11.08 11.97
CA ASP A 443 -7.75 -10.55 12.42
C ASP A 443 -7.92 -9.20 13.15
N ILE A 444 -6.81 -8.47 13.32
CA ILE A 444 -6.78 -7.19 14.01
C ILE A 444 -7.71 -6.13 13.39
N SER A 445 -8.09 -6.27 12.11
CA SER A 445 -9.01 -5.36 11.40
C SER A 445 -10.38 -5.25 12.08
N LEU A 446 -10.73 -6.24 12.92
CA LEU A 446 -11.94 -6.19 13.72
C LEU A 446 -12.03 -4.93 14.59
N TYR A 447 -10.90 -4.41 15.08
CA TYR A 447 -10.84 -3.24 15.98
C TYR A 447 -9.71 -2.26 15.65
N ALA A 448 -9.24 -2.19 14.40
CA ALA A 448 -8.09 -1.37 14.00
C ALA A 448 -8.43 -0.02 13.34
N GLY A 449 -9.70 0.29 13.12
CA GLY A 449 -10.14 1.49 12.39
C GLY A 449 -9.83 2.82 13.07
N LEU A 450 -9.88 3.90 12.29
CA LEU A 450 -9.99 5.28 12.80
C LEU A 450 -11.38 5.54 13.38
N VAL A 451 -12.38 4.87 12.81
CA VAL A 451 -13.78 4.87 13.23
C VAL A 451 -14.27 3.45 13.47
N LYS A 452 -15.36 3.31 14.20
CA LYS A 452 -16.11 2.04 14.31
C LYS A 452 -16.86 1.76 13.00
N ALA A 453 -17.42 0.56 12.88
CA ALA A 453 -18.19 0.16 11.69
C ALA A 453 -19.43 1.05 11.44
N ASP A 454 -19.97 1.69 12.47
CA ASP A 454 -21.07 2.66 12.41
C ASP A 454 -20.59 4.13 12.21
N LEU A 455 -19.30 4.30 11.89
CA LEU A 455 -18.60 5.57 11.70
C LEU A 455 -18.42 6.41 12.98
N ALA A 456 -18.68 5.85 14.17
CA ALA A 456 -18.37 6.52 15.42
C ALA A 456 -16.86 6.70 15.59
N LEU A 457 -16.43 7.91 15.99
CA LEU A 457 -15.02 8.28 16.08
C LEU A 457 -14.31 7.61 17.26
N LYS A 458 -13.22 6.89 16.97
CA LYS A 458 -12.36 6.27 18.00
C LYS A 458 -11.29 7.23 18.52
N ASP A 459 -10.63 6.86 19.62
CA ASP A 459 -9.47 7.61 20.14
C ASP A 459 -8.39 7.78 19.05
N TRP A 460 -8.09 6.73 18.27
CA TRP A 460 -7.13 6.83 17.17
C TRP A 460 -7.56 7.85 16.11
N GLY A 461 -8.84 7.87 15.72
CA GLY A 461 -9.34 8.87 14.77
C GLY A 461 -9.22 10.31 15.28
N ARG A 462 -9.29 10.54 16.60
CA ARG A 462 -9.02 11.86 17.21
C ARG A 462 -7.56 12.27 17.08
N GLU A 463 -6.64 11.38 17.44
CA GLU A 463 -5.20 11.63 17.32
C GLU A 463 -4.78 11.79 15.86
N PHE A 464 -5.28 10.95 14.96
CA PHE A 464 -5.06 11.08 13.52
C PHE A 464 -5.45 12.48 13.03
N LYS A 465 -6.61 12.99 13.45
CA LYS A 465 -7.06 14.34 13.07
C LYS A 465 -6.14 15.44 13.61
N ALA A 466 -5.62 15.30 14.82
CA ALA A 466 -4.67 16.25 15.41
C ALA A 466 -3.33 16.26 14.64
N LEU A 467 -2.84 15.08 14.29
CA LEU A 467 -1.64 14.88 13.46
C LEU A 467 -1.81 15.45 12.05
N ALA A 468 -2.95 15.18 11.40
CA ALA A 468 -3.26 15.69 10.06
C ALA A 468 -3.29 17.24 10.00
N ALA A 469 -3.71 17.89 11.09
CA ALA A 469 -3.72 19.36 11.18
C ALA A 469 -2.31 19.97 11.21
N HIS A 470 -1.29 19.20 11.60
CA HIS A 470 0.11 19.62 11.68
C HIS A 470 1.02 18.77 10.77
N LEU A 471 0.46 18.21 9.68
CA LEU A 471 1.15 17.26 8.81
C LEU A 471 2.52 17.72 8.30
N PRO A 472 2.74 19.00 7.91
CA PRO A 472 4.06 19.47 7.49
C PRO A 472 5.14 19.38 8.58
N GLU A 473 4.75 19.46 9.86
CA GLU A 473 5.66 19.39 11.00
C GLU A 473 6.04 17.95 11.34
N LEU A 474 5.25 16.96 10.91
CA LEU A 474 5.54 15.55 11.17
C LEU A 474 6.84 15.10 10.50
N LYS A 475 7.08 15.55 9.28
CA LYS A 475 8.26 15.13 8.53
C LYS A 475 9.55 15.73 9.12
N LYS A 476 10.53 14.88 9.35
CA LYS A 476 11.89 15.27 9.78
C LYS A 476 12.91 14.85 8.71
N SER A 477 14.05 15.53 8.69
CA SER A 477 15.15 15.18 7.81
C SER A 477 15.64 13.76 8.07
N THR A 478 15.81 12.99 7.00
CA THR A 478 16.43 11.66 7.07
C THR A 478 17.93 11.80 7.35
N PRO A 479 18.46 11.15 8.40
CA PRO A 479 19.89 11.17 8.68
C PRO A 479 20.66 10.34 7.65
N LYS A 480 21.99 10.41 7.68
CA LYS A 480 22.82 9.45 6.95
C LYS A 480 22.62 8.06 7.58
N LEU A 481 22.03 7.15 6.82
CA LEU A 481 21.73 5.79 7.28
C LEU A 481 22.96 4.88 7.16
N PRO A 482 23.16 3.94 8.10
CA PRO A 482 24.21 2.93 8.00
C PRO A 482 23.91 1.93 6.89
N SER A 483 24.92 1.15 6.50
CA SER A 483 24.74 -0.06 5.69
C SER A 483 24.85 -1.33 6.55
N SER A 484 24.36 -2.44 6.04
CA SER A 484 24.58 -3.78 6.61
C SER A 484 24.88 -4.77 5.47
N ASP A 485 25.37 -5.96 5.81
CA ASP A 485 25.60 -7.04 4.85
C ASP A 485 24.29 -7.81 4.58
N PHE A 486 23.45 -7.21 3.75
CA PHE A 486 22.16 -7.81 3.38
C PHE A 486 22.31 -9.08 2.52
N THR A 487 23.46 -9.27 1.85
CA THR A 487 23.73 -10.46 1.04
C THR A 487 23.98 -11.66 1.94
N ARG A 488 24.79 -11.49 2.99
CA ARG A 488 25.02 -12.51 4.02
C ARG A 488 23.72 -12.95 4.69
N ALA A 489 22.78 -12.04 4.87
CA ALA A 489 21.47 -12.34 5.45
C ALA A 489 20.63 -13.34 4.62
N LEU A 490 20.88 -13.49 3.32
CA LEU A 490 20.12 -14.42 2.46
C LEU A 490 20.33 -15.89 2.86
N THR A 491 21.48 -16.21 3.44
CA THR A 491 21.86 -17.58 3.84
C THR A 491 21.91 -17.80 5.35
N ALA A 492 22.03 -16.70 6.10
CA ALA A 492 22.24 -16.69 7.55
C ALA A 492 21.17 -17.46 8.34
N ASP A 493 21.60 -18.05 9.45
CA ASP A 493 20.72 -18.61 10.46
C ASP A 493 20.11 -17.53 11.36
N GLU A 494 19.17 -17.92 12.23
CA GLU A 494 18.46 -16.96 13.07
C GLU A 494 19.39 -16.21 14.05
N LYS A 495 20.46 -16.84 14.53
CA LYS A 495 21.41 -16.20 15.44
C LYS A 495 22.17 -15.09 14.71
N GLU A 496 22.72 -15.40 13.56
CA GLU A 496 23.47 -14.46 12.72
C GLU A 496 22.58 -13.32 12.20
N LEU A 497 21.34 -13.61 11.80
CA LEU A 497 20.36 -12.60 11.43
C LEU A 497 20.07 -11.64 12.59
N ASN A 498 19.88 -12.17 13.81
CA ASN A 498 19.66 -11.35 14.99
C ASN A 498 20.85 -10.44 15.28
N GLU A 499 22.09 -10.95 15.17
CA GLU A 499 23.31 -10.13 15.34
C GLU A 499 23.37 -9.00 14.31
N LEU A 500 23.20 -9.31 13.02
CA LEU A 500 23.17 -8.31 11.94
C LEU A 500 22.06 -7.27 12.15
N HIS A 501 20.86 -7.71 12.55
CA HIS A 501 19.73 -6.84 12.82
C HIS A 501 20.02 -5.89 13.99
N GLN A 502 20.53 -6.40 15.12
CA GLN A 502 20.83 -5.59 16.30
C GLN A 502 21.90 -4.52 16.01
N THR A 503 22.99 -4.89 15.32
CA THR A 503 24.02 -3.92 14.92
C THR A 503 23.45 -2.83 14.02
N TYR A 504 22.60 -3.21 13.05
CA TYR A 504 22.01 -2.27 12.12
C TYR A 504 21.05 -1.28 12.79
N ILE A 505 20.12 -1.76 13.63
CA ILE A 505 19.16 -0.87 14.31
C ILE A 505 19.84 0.03 15.35
N GLN A 506 20.91 -0.44 16.02
CA GLN A 506 21.68 0.39 16.94
C GLN A 506 22.34 1.57 16.21
N ALA A 507 22.94 1.32 15.05
CA ALA A 507 23.54 2.36 14.22
C ALA A 507 22.49 3.35 13.68
N ILE A 508 21.28 2.87 13.33
CA ILE A 508 20.16 3.75 12.93
C ILE A 508 19.74 4.65 14.09
N SER A 509 19.52 4.09 15.28
CA SER A 509 19.11 4.88 16.45
C SER A 509 20.15 5.96 16.79
N GLN A 510 21.44 5.65 16.69
CA GLN A 510 22.51 6.64 16.85
C GLN A 510 22.46 7.74 15.79
N ALA A 511 22.24 7.39 14.51
CA ALA A 511 22.13 8.36 13.42
C ALA A 511 20.93 9.30 13.59
N ILE A 512 19.77 8.77 14.01
CA ILE A 512 18.58 9.56 14.30
C ILE A 512 18.85 10.51 15.49
N ALA A 513 19.39 10.00 16.60
CA ALA A 513 19.71 10.82 17.77
C ALA A 513 20.67 11.97 17.44
N ALA A 514 21.74 11.69 16.70
CA ALA A 514 22.72 12.70 16.29
C ALA A 514 22.17 13.77 15.33
N SER A 515 21.07 13.47 14.63
CA SER A 515 20.38 14.44 13.78
C SER A 515 19.37 15.33 14.53
N GLY A 516 18.85 14.85 15.66
CA GLY A 516 17.87 15.56 16.48
C GLY A 516 18.43 16.76 17.25
N ASP A 517 19.71 16.72 17.65
CA ASP A 517 20.35 17.78 18.45
C ASP A 517 20.78 19.03 17.64
N LYS A 518 20.73 18.99 16.30
CA LYS A 518 21.27 20.08 15.47
C LYS A 518 20.33 21.28 15.24
N ASN A 519 19.08 21.22 15.71
CA ASN A 519 18.11 22.31 15.56
C ASN A 519 17.88 23.12 16.85
N GLY A 520 18.66 22.88 17.91
CA GLY A 520 18.51 23.55 19.22
C GLY A 520 19.57 24.59 19.56
N SER A 521 20.55 24.84 18.69
CA SER A 521 21.67 25.76 18.98
C SER A 521 22.04 26.62 17.78
N GLU A 522 21.08 27.35 17.21
CA GLU A 522 21.32 28.55 16.40
C GLU A 522 19.97 29.20 16.06
N LYS A 523 19.43 29.96 17.02
CA LYS A 523 18.78 31.27 16.83
C LYS A 523 18.36 31.88 18.16
#